data_AF-A0A0M8MTG4-F1
#
_entry.id   AF-A0A0M8MTG4-F1
#
_cell.length_a   1.000
_cell.length_b   1.000
_cell.length_c   1.000
_cell.angle_alpha   90.00
_cell.angle_beta   90.00
_cell.angle_gamma   90.00
#
_symmetry.space_group_name_H-M   'P 1'
#
loop_
_entity.id
_entity.type
_entity.pdbx_description
1 polymer ?
#
loop_
_entity_poly.entity_id
_entity_poly.type
_entity_poly.pdbx_seq_one_letter_code
_entity_poly.pdbx_strand_id
1 'polypeptide(L)'
;MSSTSQQVLSNREYDTLVKEKRLEAYKKCDPIVQEFVACTKEYMLSVGWACKEQSQKMRECLHQYMNPESLLEAEKEYLRTHRKLARTS
;
A
#
# COMPACT_ATOMS: atom_id res chain seq x y z
N MET A 1 -17.75 -7.22 33.95
CA MET A 1 -16.37 -6.72 33.75
C MET A 1 -16.23 -6.42 32.27
N SER A 2 -16.10 -5.14 31.94
CA SER A 2 -16.23 -4.62 30.57
C SER A 2 -15.22 -5.27 29.63
N SER A 3 -15.73 -5.87 28.55
CA SER A 3 -14.94 -6.46 27.48
C SER A 3 -14.03 -5.41 26.85
N THR A 4 -12.74 -5.47 27.16
CA THR A 4 -11.72 -4.71 26.44
C THR A 4 -11.56 -5.36 25.06
N SER A 5 -12.43 -5.00 24.13
CA SER A 5 -12.30 -5.41 22.73
C SER A 5 -10.96 -4.91 22.20
N GLN A 6 -10.02 -5.84 21.98
CA GLN A 6 -8.92 -5.62 21.03
C GLN A 6 -9.57 -5.40 19.67
N GLN A 7 -9.90 -4.15 19.35
CA GLN A 7 -10.54 -3.78 18.09
C GLN A 7 -9.50 -3.94 16.98
N VAL A 8 -9.63 -5.03 16.24
CA VAL A 8 -8.94 -5.30 14.97
C VAL A 8 -9.77 -4.66 13.85
N LEU A 9 -9.13 -4.13 12.81
CA LEU A 9 -9.87 -3.63 11.64
C LEU A 9 -10.74 -4.74 11.05
N SER A 10 -11.95 -4.40 10.60
CA SER A 10 -12.69 -5.32 9.74
C SER A 10 -11.95 -5.50 8.41
N ASN A 11 -12.16 -6.65 7.75
CA ASN A 11 -11.53 -6.92 6.44
C ASN A 11 -11.76 -5.80 5.42
N ARG A 12 -12.94 -5.17 5.43
CA ARG A 12 -13.27 -4.06 4.52
C ARG A 12 -12.46 -2.80 4.80
N GLU A 13 -12.28 -2.48 6.08
CA GLU A 13 -11.48 -1.30 6.47
C GLU A 13 -10.00 -1.55 6.18
N TYR A 14 -9.51 -2.75 6.47
CA TYR A 14 -8.15 -3.15 6.14
C TYR A 14 -7.89 -3.06 4.62
N ASP A 15 -8.78 -3.59 3.79
CA ASP A 15 -8.66 -3.50 2.33
C ASP A 15 -8.62 -2.05 1.84
N THR A 16 -9.41 -1.17 2.47
CA THR A 16 -9.46 0.26 2.13
C THR A 16 -8.14 0.93 2.51
N LEU A 17 -7.65 0.69 3.73
CA LEU A 17 -6.36 1.18 4.20
C LEU A 17 -5.20 0.74 3.29
N VAL A 18 -5.17 -0.54 2.91
CA VAL A 18 -4.14 -1.09 2.01
C VAL A 18 -4.21 -0.45 0.63
N LYS A 19 -5.41 -0.22 0.09
CA LYS A 19 -5.59 0.49 -1.20
C LYS A 19 -5.06 1.92 -1.13
N GLU A 20 -5.38 2.65 -0.08
CA GLU A 20 -4.89 4.02 0.12
C GLU A 20 -3.36 4.05 0.24
N LYS A 21 -2.79 3.19 1.08
CA LYS A 21 -1.33 3.07 1.24
C LYS A 21 -0.64 2.68 -0.06
N ARG A 22 -1.25 1.81 -0.86
CA ARG A 22 -0.74 1.45 -2.18
C ARG A 22 -0.72 2.64 -3.13
N LEU A 23 -1.77 3.46 -3.15
CA LEU A 23 -1.81 4.68 -3.97
C LEU A 23 -0.74 5.70 -3.53
N GLU A 24 -0.54 5.87 -2.22
CA GLU A 24 0.56 6.69 -1.69
C GLU A 24 1.93 6.16 -2.10
N ALA A 25 2.14 4.85 -2.00
CA ALA A 25 3.39 4.20 -2.42
C ALA A 25 3.65 4.41 -3.92
N TYR A 26 2.64 4.27 -4.77
CA TYR A 26 2.77 4.55 -6.21
C TYR A 26 3.16 6.00 -6.48
N LYS A 27 2.60 6.98 -5.76
CA LYS A 27 2.99 8.39 -5.89
C LYS A 27 4.46 8.62 -5.50
N LYS A 28 4.95 7.95 -4.46
CA LYS A 28 6.36 8.04 -4.02
C LYS A 28 7.31 7.37 -5.01
N CYS A 29 6.86 6.28 -5.63
CA CYS A 29 7.61 5.52 -6.62
C CYS A 29 7.37 5.99 -8.06
N ASP A 30 6.69 7.12 -8.29
CA ASP A 30 6.29 7.59 -9.62
C ASP A 30 7.41 7.55 -10.66
N PRO A 31 8.64 8.07 -10.42
CA PRO A 31 9.69 8.02 -11.44
C PRO A 31 10.04 6.58 -11.88
N ILE A 32 10.07 5.63 -10.95
CA ILE A 32 10.38 4.22 -11.22
C ILE A 32 9.20 3.55 -11.94
N VAL A 33 7.97 3.93 -11.58
CA VAL A 33 6.76 3.46 -12.26
C VAL A 33 6.74 3.97 -13.70
N GLN A 34 7.15 5.22 -13.95
CA GLN A 34 7.24 5.77 -15.31
C GLN A 34 8.25 5.00 -16.17
N GLU A 35 9.39 4.56 -15.62
CA GLU A 35 10.34 3.69 -16.34
C GLU A 35 9.71 2.35 -16.75
N PHE A 36 8.96 1.72 -15.85
CA PHE A 36 8.24 0.50 -16.16
C PHE A 36 7.17 0.74 -17.23
N VAL A 37 6.39 1.82 -17.10
CA VAL A 37 5.38 2.21 -18.09
C VAL A 37 6.00 2.47 -19.46
N ALA A 38 7.14 3.17 -19.52
CA ALA A 38 7.87 3.40 -20.76
C ALA A 38 8.28 2.07 -21.42
N CYS A 39 8.81 1.12 -20.66
CA CYS A 39 9.13 -0.21 -21.19
C CYS A 39 7.88 -0.95 -21.71
N THR A 40 6.76 -0.90 -20.99
CA THR A 40 5.53 -1.58 -21.42
C THR A 40 4.91 -1.00 -22.69
N LYS A 41 5.14 0.29 -22.98
CA LYS A 41 4.66 0.94 -24.20
C LYS A 41 5.35 0.40 -25.45
N GLU A 42 6.63 0.06 -25.34
CA GLU A 42 7.42 -0.52 -26.44
C GLU A 42 7.10 -2.00 -26.66
N TYR A 43 6.81 -2.74 -25.58
CA TYR A 43 6.65 -4.19 -25.62
C TYR A 43 5.23 -4.63 -25.26
N MET A 44 4.27 -4.55 -26.18
CA MET A 44 2.87 -4.93 -25.90
C MET A 44 2.66 -6.41 -25.51
N LEU A 45 3.39 -7.33 -26.15
CA LEU A 45 3.20 -8.79 -25.97
C LEU A 45 4.29 -9.44 -25.11
N SER A 46 5.45 -8.78 -25.00
CA SER A 46 6.66 -9.31 -24.37
C SER A 46 7.00 -8.69 -23.02
N VAL A 47 6.09 -7.90 -22.41
CA VAL A 47 6.32 -7.18 -21.14
C VAL A 47 6.96 -8.05 -20.05
N GLY A 48 6.43 -9.27 -19.86
CA GLY A 48 6.81 -10.12 -18.73
C GLY A 48 8.28 -10.50 -18.67
N TRP A 49 8.96 -10.55 -19.82
CA TRP A 49 10.40 -10.82 -19.91
C TRP A 49 11.21 -9.58 -20.30
N ALA A 50 10.70 -8.76 -21.22
CA ALA A 50 11.40 -7.56 -21.70
C ALA A 50 11.53 -6.47 -20.61
N CYS A 51 10.52 -6.33 -19.75
CA CYS A 51 10.48 -5.29 -18.71
C CYS A 51 10.75 -5.84 -17.31
N LYS A 52 11.41 -7.00 -17.21
CA LYS A 52 11.66 -7.68 -15.92
C LYS A 52 12.46 -6.81 -14.95
N GLU A 53 13.45 -6.08 -15.45
CA GLU A 53 14.30 -5.21 -14.63
C GLU A 53 13.51 -4.04 -14.06
N GLN A 54 12.76 -3.32 -14.91
CA GLN A 54 11.93 -2.18 -14.49
C GLN A 54 10.83 -2.64 -13.54
N SER A 55 10.23 -3.81 -13.81
CA SER A 55 9.25 -4.44 -12.90
C SER A 55 9.87 -4.72 -11.52
N GLN A 56 11.11 -5.22 -11.48
CA GLN A 56 11.80 -5.49 -10.23
C GLN A 56 12.09 -4.20 -9.45
N LYS A 57 12.64 -3.17 -10.09
CA LYS A 57 12.87 -1.86 -9.47
C LYS A 57 11.58 -1.26 -8.88
N MET A 58 10.48 -1.34 -9.63
CA MET A 58 9.17 -0.88 -9.16
C MET A 58 8.72 -1.66 -7.93
N ARG A 59 8.81 -3.00 -7.94
CA ARG A 59 8.45 -3.82 -6.77
C ARG A 59 9.31 -3.50 -5.55
N GLU A 60 10.60 -3.33 -5.74
CA GLU A 60 11.54 -2.99 -4.65
C GLU A 60 11.18 -1.64 -4.02
N CYS A 61 10.85 -0.63 -4.82
CA CYS A 61 10.38 0.65 -4.31
C CYS A 61 9.06 0.51 -3.54
N LEU A 62 8.06 -0.17 -4.12
CA LEU A 62 6.77 -0.36 -3.45
C LEU A 62 6.92 -1.14 -2.14
N HIS A 63 7.83 -2.11 -2.08
CA HIS A 63 8.08 -2.91 -0.87
C HIS A 63 8.61 -2.06 0.28
N GLN A 64 9.34 -0.96 0.02
CA GLN A 64 9.79 -0.04 1.08
C GLN A 64 8.63 0.63 1.82
N TYR A 65 7.48 0.80 1.15
CA TYR A 65 6.30 1.48 1.69
C TYR A 65 5.13 0.54 1.99
N MET A 66 5.19 -0.71 1.53
CA MET A 66 4.15 -1.73 1.71
C MET A 66 4.69 -3.00 2.39
N ASN A 67 5.77 -2.88 3.16
CA ASN A 67 6.25 -3.99 3.97
C ASN A 67 5.30 -4.23 5.18
N PRO A 68 5.33 -5.43 5.80
CA PRO A 68 4.44 -5.75 6.92
C PRO A 68 4.52 -4.76 8.08
N GLU A 69 5.70 -4.24 8.39
CA GLU A 69 5.89 -3.26 9.47
C GLU A 69 5.19 -1.94 9.17
N SER A 70 5.31 -1.43 7.95
CA SER A 70 4.65 -0.20 7.50
C SER A 70 3.13 -0.31 7.49
N LEU A 71 2.59 -1.49 7.13
CA LEU A 71 1.15 -1.75 7.15
C LEU A 71 0.64 -1.87 8.59
N LEU A 72 1.39 -2.51 9.49
CA LEU A 72 1.06 -2.59 10.90
C LEU A 72 1.04 -1.21 11.56
N GLU A 73 1.98 -0.31 11.23
CA GLU A 73 1.95 1.05 11.77
C GLU A 73 0.77 1.86 11.19
N ALA A 74 0.46 1.68 9.90
CA ALA A 74 -0.72 2.29 9.30
C ALA A 74 -2.02 1.83 9.97
N GLU A 75 -2.14 0.55 10.31
CA GLU A 75 -3.27 0.00 11.06
C GLU A 75 -3.38 0.61 12.47
N LYS A 76 -2.27 0.68 13.21
CA LYS A 76 -2.27 1.32 14.54
C LYS A 76 -2.71 2.77 14.46
N GLU A 77 -2.25 3.51 13.46
CA GLU A 77 -2.61 4.92 13.29
C GLU A 77 -4.09 5.09 12.89
N TYR A 78 -4.60 4.25 12.01
CA TYR A 78 -6.01 4.19 11.67
C TYR A 78 -6.87 3.96 12.92
N LEU A 79 -6.52 2.96 13.74
CA LEU A 79 -7.22 2.68 14.99
C LEU A 79 -7.13 3.84 15.99
N ARG A 80 -5.99 4.55 16.08
CA ARG A 80 -5.84 5.73 16.96
C ARG A 80 -6.75 6.88 16.53
N THR A 81 -6.78 7.20 15.24
CA THR A 81 -7.54 8.33 14.69
C THR A 81 -9.05 8.06 14.73
N HIS A 82 -9.50 6.88 14.30
CA HIS A 82 -10.91 6.50 14.32
C HIS A 82 -11.46 6.33 15.75
N ARG A 83 -10.63 5.96 16.73
CA ARG A 83 -11.02 5.98 18.16
C ARG A 83 -11.29 7.38 18.70
N LYS A 84 -10.61 8.41 18.20
CA LYS A 84 -10.89 9.80 18.62
C LYS A 84 -12.26 10.23 18.13
N LEU A 85 -12.59 9.96 16.86
CA LEU A 85 -13.89 10.27 16.27
C LEU A 85 -15.06 9.60 17.01
N ALA A 86 -14.91 8.33 17.40
CA ALA A 86 -15.93 7.59 18.15
C ALA A 86 -16.09 8.02 19.63
N ARG A 87 -15.15 8.79 20.20
CA ARG A 87 -15.24 9.31 21.58
C ARG A 87 -15.75 10.75 21.66
N THR A 88 -15.72 11.49 20.56
CA THR A 88 -16.19 12.89 20.49
C THR A 88 -17.60 13.04 19.91
N SER A 89 -18.29 11.94 19.63
CA SER A 89 -19.72 11.89 19.29
C SER A 89 -20.51 11.23 20.42
#